data_AF-A0A409Y776-F1
#
_entry.id   AF-A0A409Y776-F1
#
_cell.length_a   1.000
_cell.length_b   1.000
_cell.length_c   1.000
_cell.angle_alpha   90.00
_cell.angle_beta   90.00
_cell.angle_gamma   90.00
#
_symmetry.space_group_name_H-M   'P 1'
#
loop_
_entity.id
_entity.type
_entity.pdbx_description
1 polymer ?
#
loop_
_entity_poly.entity_id
_entity_poly.type
_entity_poly.pdbx_seq_one_letter_code
_entity_poly.pdbx_strand_id
1 'polypeptide(L)'
;MLLAGCGAGQTLQTTTVAAQASVPRKDMSVVTAFRNFIRLLGGTLALAVDSTIINNSLRAAMNSASLPSSIIDGVIDNPAQLAQPTSIGISSTVAKFILNDGYRKGFRTVFIVNASLTSLATIASIVLIKHKELTRGDEKDRMQEKHPMAAKPRPGGDTGKAGNEEGTQVP
;
A
#
# COMPACT_ATOMS: atom_id res chain seq x y z
N MET A 1 11.27 -12.55 -7.37
CA MET A 1 10.87 -11.18 -6.98
C MET A 1 9.94 -10.51 -7.98
N LEU A 2 10.25 -10.45 -9.29
CA LEU A 2 9.41 -9.75 -10.29
C LEU A 2 7.90 -10.05 -10.16
N LEU A 3 7.51 -11.33 -10.23
CA LEU A 3 6.10 -11.76 -10.11
C LEU A 3 5.43 -11.33 -8.79
N ALA A 4 6.15 -11.41 -7.67
CA ALA A 4 5.64 -10.99 -6.36
C ALA A 4 5.42 -9.47 -6.30
N GLY A 5 6.31 -8.68 -6.90
CA GLY A 5 6.15 -7.23 -7.04
C GLY A 5 4.95 -6.86 -7.92
N CYS A 6 4.76 -7.54 -9.05
CA CYS A 6 3.60 -7.34 -9.92
C CYS A 6 2.28 -7.66 -9.20
N GLY A 7 2.20 -8.80 -8.51
CA GLY A 7 1.01 -9.18 -7.73
C GLY A 7 0.70 -8.18 -6.61
N ALA A 8 1.70 -7.81 -5.81
CA ALA A 8 1.54 -6.81 -4.74
C ALA A 8 1.05 -5.46 -5.28
N GLY A 9 1.62 -4.98 -6.40
CA GLY A 9 1.21 -3.73 -7.04
C GLY A 9 -0.25 -3.73 -7.50
N GLN A 10 -0.72 -4.83 -8.09
CA GLN A 10 -2.12 -4.98 -8.52
C GLN A 10 -3.09 -5.02 -7.32
N THR A 11 -2.76 -5.79 -6.28
CA THR A 11 -3.55 -5.88 -5.03
C THR A 11 -3.74 -4.51 -4.39
N LEU A 12 -2.72 -3.64 -4.40
CA LEU A 12 -2.83 -2.31 -3.82
C LEU A 12 -3.92 -1.46 -4.48
N GLN A 13 -4.12 -1.56 -5.80
CA GLN A 13 -5.15 -0.80 -6.50
C GLN A 13 -6.54 -1.43 -6.30
N THR A 14 -6.68 -2.75 -6.51
CA THR A 14 -7.97 -3.45 -6.45
C THR A 14 -8.61 -3.37 -5.05
N THR A 15 -7.83 -3.55 -3.97
CA THR A 15 -8.34 -3.37 -2.59
C THR A 15 -8.84 -1.95 -2.34
N THR A 16 -8.21 -0.92 -2.94
CA THR A 16 -8.63 0.48 -2.73
C THR A 16 -9.97 0.75 -3.40
N VAL A 17 -10.15 0.29 -4.65
CA VAL A 17 -11.41 0.43 -5.39
C VAL A 17 -12.54 -0.36 -4.72
N ALA A 18 -12.29 -1.61 -4.31
CA ALA A 18 -13.28 -2.45 -3.65
C ALA A 18 -13.73 -1.89 -2.28
N ALA A 19 -12.79 -1.32 -1.51
CA ALA A 19 -13.10 -0.68 -0.23
C ALA A 19 -13.93 0.60 -0.43
N GLN A 20 -13.56 1.45 -1.40
CA GLN A 20 -14.33 2.65 -1.73
C GLN A 20 -15.74 2.31 -2.26
N ALA A 21 -15.86 1.33 -3.16
CA ALA A 21 -17.15 0.86 -3.69
C ALA A 21 -18.06 0.24 -2.61
N SER A 22 -17.51 -0.14 -1.45
CA SER A 22 -18.28 -0.72 -0.36
C SER A 22 -18.99 0.31 0.53
N VAL A 23 -18.72 1.62 0.39
CA VAL A 23 -19.23 2.70 1.27
C VAL A 23 -19.85 3.89 0.51
N PRO A 24 -20.68 4.72 1.18
CA PRO A 24 -21.18 5.98 0.62
C PRO A 24 -20.05 6.96 0.28
N ARG A 25 -20.28 7.85 -0.72
CA ARG A 25 -19.27 8.83 -1.18
C ARG A 25 -18.68 9.70 -0.07
N LYS A 26 -19.49 10.11 0.91
CA LYS A 26 -19.06 10.91 2.06
C LYS A 26 -17.99 10.23 2.94
N ASP A 27 -17.96 8.90 2.95
CA ASP A 27 -17.11 8.10 3.84
C ASP A 27 -15.86 7.55 3.12
N MET A 28 -15.73 7.75 1.80
CA MET A 28 -14.62 7.24 0.98
C MET A 28 -13.24 7.79 1.39
N SER A 29 -13.19 9.03 1.91
CA SER A 29 -11.96 9.63 2.45
C SER A 29 -11.47 8.88 3.69
N VAL A 30 -12.38 8.60 4.63
CA VAL A 30 -12.12 7.85 5.87
C VAL A 30 -11.67 6.43 5.56
N VAL A 31 -12.36 5.73 4.65
CA VAL A 31 -11.95 4.38 4.22
C VAL A 31 -10.58 4.38 3.55
N THR A 32 -10.27 5.37 2.71
CA THR A 32 -8.96 5.48 2.05
C THR A 32 -7.83 5.74 3.06
N ALA A 33 -8.09 6.60 4.06
CA ALA A 33 -7.15 6.87 5.15
C ALA A 33 -6.93 5.62 6.03
N PHE A 34 -8.00 4.96 6.48
CA PHE A 34 -7.93 3.74 7.29
C PHE A 34 -7.21 2.60 6.56
N ARG A 35 -7.53 2.38 5.28
CA ARG A 35 -6.86 1.39 4.43
C ARG A 35 -5.36 1.67 4.26
N ASN A 36 -4.94 2.94 4.25
CA ASN A 36 -3.53 3.31 4.26
C ASN A 36 -2.88 3.15 5.65
N PHE A 37 -3.59 3.47 6.73
CA PHE A 37 -3.12 3.25 8.10
C PHE A 37 -2.83 1.77 8.37
N ILE A 38 -3.77 0.86 8.07
CA ILE A 38 -3.60 -0.58 8.24
C ILE A 38 -2.42 -1.11 7.41
N ARG A 39 -2.25 -0.62 6.17
CA ARG A 39 -1.11 -0.98 5.31
C ARG A 39 0.24 -0.54 5.91
N LEU A 40 0.31 0.66 6.47
CA LEU A 40 1.54 1.18 7.10
C LEU A 40 1.85 0.43 8.39
N LEU A 41 0.85 0.22 9.25
CA LEU A 41 0.96 -0.56 10.49
C LEU A 41 1.46 -2.00 10.20
N GLY A 42 0.87 -2.67 9.21
CA GLY A 42 1.31 -4.01 8.78
C GLY A 42 2.76 -4.03 8.27
N GLY A 43 3.19 -2.98 7.56
CA GLY A 43 4.58 -2.83 7.13
C GLY A 43 5.57 -2.68 8.29
N THR A 44 5.24 -1.84 9.27
CA THR A 44 6.06 -1.67 10.49
C THR A 44 6.15 -2.96 11.31
N LEU A 45 5.02 -3.68 11.48
CA LEU A 45 4.99 -4.96 12.19
C LEU A 45 5.80 -6.04 11.47
N ALA A 46 5.68 -6.14 10.14
CA ALA A 46 6.46 -7.09 9.34
C ALA A 46 7.97 -6.83 9.47
N LEU A 47 8.41 -5.57 9.34
CA LEU A 47 9.82 -5.20 9.49
C LEU A 47 10.38 -5.51 10.89
N ALA A 48 9.59 -5.32 11.95
CA ALA A 48 10.00 -5.66 13.32
C ALA A 48 10.17 -7.19 13.51
N VAL A 49 9.24 -7.98 12.95
CA VAL A 49 9.32 -9.46 12.96
C VAL A 49 10.49 -9.96 12.13
N ASP A 50 10.67 -9.46 10.90
CA ASP A 50 11.75 -9.88 10.00
C ASP A 50 13.13 -9.51 10.55
N SER A 51 13.27 -8.33 11.15
CA SER A 51 14.49 -7.93 11.89
C SER A 51 14.77 -8.88 13.05
N THR A 52 13.74 -9.23 13.84
CA THR A 52 13.88 -10.18 14.96
C THR A 52 14.31 -11.58 14.48
N ILE A 53 13.77 -12.07 13.36
CA ILE A 53 14.15 -13.35 12.75
C ILE A 53 15.62 -13.33 12.29
N ILE A 54 16.05 -12.26 11.61
CA ILE A 54 17.43 -12.11 11.13
C ILE A 54 18.39 -12.02 12.32
N ASN A 55 18.11 -11.19 13.32
CA ASN A 55 18.95 -11.00 14.50
C ASN A 55 19.10 -12.28 15.33
N ASN A 56 18.02 -13.05 15.49
CA ASN A 56 18.09 -14.37 16.16
C ASN A 56 18.91 -15.38 15.36
N SER A 57 18.79 -15.40 14.02
CA SER A 57 19.59 -16.26 13.14
C SER A 57 21.07 -15.89 13.15
N LEU A 58 21.38 -14.58 13.18
CA LEU A 58 22.74 -14.05 13.25
C LEU A 58 23.39 -14.37 14.60
N ARG A 59 22.68 -14.13 15.71
CA ARG A 59 23.12 -14.50 17.08
C ARG A 59 23.36 -16.00 17.22
N ALA A 60 22.50 -16.84 16.63
CA ALA A 60 22.70 -18.29 16.62
C ALA A 60 23.98 -18.72 15.88
N ALA A 61 24.30 -18.10 14.74
CA ALA A 61 25.52 -18.38 13.98
C ALA A 61 26.80 -17.84 14.66
N MET A 62 26.71 -16.73 15.39
CA MET A 62 27.85 -16.20 16.15
C MET A 62 28.10 -17.00 17.44
N ASN A 63 27.04 -17.50 18.09
CA ASN A 63 27.14 -18.45 19.20
C ASN A 63 27.80 -19.77 18.77
N SER A 64 27.47 -20.32 17.59
CA SER A 64 28.12 -21.54 17.10
C SER A 64 29.56 -21.34 16.63
N ALA A 65 29.96 -20.08 16.38
CA ALA A 65 31.35 -19.67 16.18
C ALA A 65 32.08 -19.31 17.50
N SER A 66 31.45 -19.52 18.66
CA SER A 66 32.00 -19.24 20.00
C SER A 66 32.49 -17.80 20.21
N LEU A 67 31.82 -16.81 19.61
CA LEU A 67 32.21 -15.40 19.75
C LEU A 67 31.80 -14.81 21.11
N PRO A 68 32.55 -13.82 21.64
CA PRO A 68 32.18 -13.10 22.86
C PRO A 68 30.86 -12.33 22.72
N SER A 69 30.07 -12.24 23.79
CA SER A 69 28.80 -11.51 23.81
C SER A 69 28.93 -10.04 23.38
N SER A 70 29.99 -9.35 23.81
CA SER A 70 30.27 -7.96 23.41
C SER A 70 30.43 -7.77 21.90
N ILE A 71 31.01 -8.76 21.21
CA ILE A 71 31.16 -8.76 19.75
C ILE A 71 29.82 -9.12 19.09
N ILE A 72 29.07 -10.07 19.67
CA ILE A 72 27.74 -10.46 19.21
C ILE A 72 26.77 -9.27 19.25
N ASP A 73 26.73 -8.55 20.36
CA ASP A 73 25.80 -7.42 20.54
C ASP A 73 26.19 -6.24 19.63
N GLY A 74 27.48 -5.90 19.53
CA GLY A 74 27.97 -4.87 18.59
C GLY A 74 27.67 -5.18 17.12
N VAL A 75 27.77 -6.44 16.70
CA VAL A 75 27.42 -6.88 15.34
C VAL A 75 25.90 -6.95 15.11
N ILE A 76 25.09 -7.11 16.15
CA ILE A 76 23.62 -7.04 16.05
C ILE A 76 23.17 -5.57 15.91
N ASP A 77 23.77 -4.64 16.66
CA ASP A 77 23.49 -3.21 16.58
C ASP A 77 24.03 -2.57 15.29
N ASN A 78 25.20 -3.02 14.80
CA ASN A 78 25.79 -2.56 13.55
C ASN A 78 26.31 -3.72 12.67
N PRO A 79 25.44 -4.41 11.92
CA PRO A 79 25.84 -5.53 11.08
C PRO A 79 26.80 -5.17 9.93
N ALA A 80 26.94 -3.89 9.58
CA ALA A 80 27.89 -3.45 8.56
C ALA A 80 29.36 -3.68 8.98
N GLN A 81 29.64 -3.84 10.28
CA GLN A 81 30.97 -4.19 10.79
C GLN A 81 31.50 -5.53 10.22
N LEU A 82 30.60 -6.47 9.84
CA LEU A 82 30.98 -7.74 9.20
C LEU A 82 31.66 -7.56 7.83
N ALA A 83 31.54 -6.39 7.20
CA ALA A 83 32.28 -6.05 5.97
C ALA A 83 33.75 -5.69 6.23
N GLN A 84 34.12 -5.34 7.47
CA GLN A 84 35.48 -5.01 7.90
C GLN A 84 35.86 -5.81 9.16
N PRO A 85 35.95 -7.16 9.08
CA PRO A 85 36.00 -8.02 10.26
C PRO A 85 37.25 -7.83 11.12
N THR A 86 38.34 -7.33 10.55
CA THR A 86 39.55 -6.92 11.29
C THR A 86 39.31 -5.76 12.25
N SER A 87 38.32 -4.87 12.00
CA SER A 87 37.99 -3.77 12.92
C SER A 87 37.28 -4.24 14.21
N ILE A 88 36.64 -5.41 14.16
CA ILE A 88 35.95 -6.06 15.28
C ILE A 88 36.71 -7.28 15.83
N GLY A 89 37.98 -7.44 15.45
CA GLY A 89 38.85 -8.53 15.94
C GLY A 89 38.47 -9.94 15.45
N ILE A 90 37.63 -10.06 14.42
CA ILE A 90 37.17 -11.35 13.88
C ILE A 90 38.01 -11.74 12.66
N SER A 91 38.34 -13.03 12.52
CA SER A 91 38.94 -13.57 11.29
C SER A 91 37.96 -13.51 10.11
N SER A 92 38.45 -13.12 8.93
CA SER A 92 37.68 -13.08 7.68
C SER A 92 36.98 -14.40 7.33
N THR A 93 37.49 -15.54 7.82
CA THR A 93 36.82 -16.86 7.67
C THR A 93 35.56 -16.96 8.52
N VAL A 94 35.60 -16.48 9.77
CA VAL A 94 34.45 -16.49 10.70
C VAL A 94 33.39 -15.48 10.23
N ALA A 95 33.79 -14.31 9.76
CA ALA A 95 32.86 -13.34 9.17
C ALA A 95 32.14 -13.90 7.92
N LYS A 96 32.87 -14.60 7.04
CA LYS A 96 32.29 -15.34 5.90
C LYS A 96 31.33 -16.45 6.34
N PHE A 97 31.59 -17.13 7.45
CA PHE A 97 30.67 -18.13 8.01
C PHE A 97 29.37 -17.48 8.53
N ILE A 98 29.47 -16.39 9.28
CA ILE A 98 28.33 -15.63 9.81
C ILE A 98 27.43 -15.09 8.68
N LEU A 99 28.05 -14.60 7.60
CA LEU A 99 27.34 -14.15 6.38
C LEU A 99 26.65 -15.32 5.65
N ASN A 100 27.32 -16.48 5.49
CA ASN A 100 26.82 -17.60 4.69
C ASN A 100 25.85 -18.56 5.39
N ASP A 101 25.94 -18.74 6.71
CA ASP A 101 24.90 -19.44 7.50
C ASP A 101 23.93 -18.43 8.10
N GLY A 102 24.35 -17.65 9.10
CA GLY A 102 23.49 -16.78 9.91
C GLY A 102 22.58 -15.88 9.07
N TYR A 103 23.16 -15.06 8.19
CA TYR A 103 22.40 -14.16 7.32
C TYR A 103 21.57 -14.89 6.26
N ARG A 104 22.15 -15.86 5.54
CA ARG A 104 21.45 -16.62 4.49
C ARG A 104 20.25 -17.39 5.03
N LYS A 105 20.38 -17.99 6.22
CA LYS A 105 19.35 -18.74 6.95
C LYS A 105 18.27 -17.82 7.52
N GLY A 106 18.67 -16.64 8.01
CA GLY A 106 17.76 -15.57 8.44
C GLY A 106 16.87 -15.11 7.29
N PHE A 107 17.48 -14.66 6.18
CA PHE A 107 16.75 -14.25 4.98
C PHE A 107 15.89 -15.38 4.39
N ARG A 108 16.38 -16.62 4.33
CA ARG A 108 15.57 -17.77 3.88
C ARG A 108 14.31 -17.95 4.76
N THR A 109 14.45 -17.78 6.07
CA THR A 109 13.34 -17.89 7.02
C THR A 109 12.34 -16.74 6.83
N VAL A 110 12.83 -15.49 6.72
CA VAL A 110 12.03 -14.29 6.38
C VAL A 110 11.23 -14.49 5.08
N PHE A 111 11.85 -15.00 4.02
CA PHE A 111 11.16 -15.25 2.75
C PHE A 111 10.11 -16.37 2.86
N ILE A 112 10.37 -17.44 3.62
CA ILE A 112 9.39 -18.52 3.85
C ILE A 112 8.20 -18.01 4.67
N VAL A 113 8.45 -17.25 5.74
CA VAL A 113 7.40 -16.66 6.59
C VAL A 113 6.53 -15.71 5.77
N ASN A 114 7.12 -14.73 5.08
CA ASN A 114 6.38 -13.79 4.23
C ASN A 114 5.62 -14.48 3.08
N ALA A 115 6.20 -15.53 2.46
CA ALA A 115 5.50 -16.31 1.43
C ALA A 115 4.30 -17.09 2.00
N SER A 116 4.46 -17.71 3.17
CA SER A 116 3.37 -18.45 3.83
C SER A 116 2.23 -17.52 4.28
N LEU A 117 2.56 -16.34 4.83
CA LEU A 117 1.60 -15.30 5.19
C LEU A 117 0.87 -14.73 3.96
N THR A 118 1.59 -14.51 2.85
CA THR A 118 1.00 -14.07 1.58
C THR A 118 0.06 -15.13 0.98
N SER A 119 0.43 -16.41 1.08
CA SER A 119 -0.41 -17.53 0.65
C SER A 119 -1.69 -17.62 1.49
N LEU A 120 -1.58 -17.55 2.83
CA LEU A 120 -2.72 -17.54 3.74
C LEU A 120 -3.63 -16.33 3.51
N ALA A 121 -3.07 -15.13 3.29
CA ALA A 121 -3.84 -13.94 2.94
C ALA A 121 -4.56 -14.07 1.58
N THR A 122 -3.95 -14.76 0.62
CA THR A 122 -4.57 -15.05 -0.69
C THR A 122 -5.74 -16.02 -0.53
N ILE A 123 -5.58 -17.09 0.24
CA ILE A 123 -6.65 -18.07 0.54
C ILE A 123 -7.79 -17.37 1.30
N ALA A 124 -7.48 -16.58 2.33
CA ALA A 124 -8.47 -15.82 3.09
C ALA A 124 -9.21 -14.81 2.19
N SER A 125 -8.54 -14.16 1.25
CA SER A 125 -9.16 -13.27 0.26
C SER A 125 -10.17 -14.02 -0.62
N ILE A 126 -9.78 -15.19 -1.15
CA ILE A 126 -10.65 -16.04 -1.99
C ILE A 126 -11.89 -16.55 -1.23
N VAL A 127 -11.74 -16.90 0.05
CA VAL A 127 -12.84 -17.45 0.87
C VAL A 127 -13.76 -16.38 1.46
N LEU A 128 -13.23 -15.21 1.82
CA LEU A 128 -13.98 -14.16 2.52
C LEU A 128 -14.60 -13.10 1.59
N ILE A 129 -14.06 -12.91 0.38
CA ILE A 129 -14.68 -12.01 -0.62
C ILE A 129 -15.86 -12.72 -1.28
N LYS A 130 -17.03 -12.66 -0.62
CA LYS A 130 -18.30 -12.85 -1.31
C LYS A 130 -18.44 -11.78 -2.41
N HIS A 131 -18.90 -12.18 -3.59
CA HIS A 131 -19.26 -11.22 -4.63
C HIS A 131 -20.35 -10.26 -4.13
N LYS A 132 -19.95 -9.02 -3.88
CA LYS A 132 -20.85 -7.88 -3.74
C LYS A 132 -20.87 -7.16 -5.09
N GLU A 133 -22.05 -7.06 -5.69
CA GLU A 133 -22.30 -6.27 -6.88
C GLU A 133 -21.67 -4.87 -6.74
N LEU A 134 -20.86 -4.46 -7.72
CA LEU A 134 -20.27 -3.11 -7.78
C LEU A 134 -21.31 -2.06 -8.24
N THR A 135 -22.50 -2.50 -8.62
CA THR A 135 -23.66 -1.69 -9.02
C THR A 135 -24.08 -0.76 -7.88
N ARG A 136 -23.71 0.51 -7.98
CA ARG A 136 -24.06 1.57 -7.02
C ARG A 136 -25.58 1.81 -7.04
N GLY A 137 -26.22 1.86 -5.87
CA GLY A 137 -27.64 2.26 -5.77
C GLY A 137 -27.86 3.67 -6.35
N ASP A 138 -27.05 4.62 -5.91
CA ASP A 138 -27.10 6.04 -6.32
C ASP A 138 -26.59 6.31 -7.75
N GLU A 139 -26.36 5.27 -8.56
CA GLU A 139 -26.28 5.40 -10.02
C GLU A 139 -27.67 5.73 -10.60
N LYS A 140 -28.71 5.01 -10.12
CA LYS A 140 -30.10 5.18 -10.57
C LYS A 140 -30.63 6.56 -10.22
N ASP A 141 -30.37 7.01 -9.00
CA ASP A 141 -30.80 8.32 -8.51
C ASP A 141 -30.24 9.45 -9.40
N ARG A 142 -28.95 9.41 -9.78
CA ARG A 142 -28.36 10.42 -10.67
C ARG A 142 -28.77 10.30 -12.13
N MET A 143 -29.14 9.11 -12.60
CA MET A 143 -29.80 8.97 -13.91
C MET A 143 -31.20 9.61 -13.88
N GLN A 144 -31.92 9.48 -12.76
CA GLN A 144 -33.21 10.13 -12.53
C GLN A 144 -33.10 11.64 -12.27
N GLU A 145 -32.04 12.17 -11.65
CA GLU A 145 -31.82 13.62 -11.48
C GLU A 145 -31.45 14.32 -12.81
N LYS A 146 -30.69 13.66 -13.69
CA LYS A 146 -30.26 14.25 -14.97
C LYS A 146 -31.38 14.37 -16.00
N HIS A 147 -32.37 13.48 -15.97
CA HIS A 147 -33.45 13.46 -16.96
C HIS A 147 -34.45 14.64 -16.90
N PRO A 148 -34.94 15.10 -15.73
CA PRO A 148 -35.92 16.20 -15.66
C PRO A 148 -35.34 17.58 -16.00
N MET A 149 -34.03 17.80 -15.86
CA MET A 149 -33.41 19.08 -16.24
C MET A 149 -33.35 19.31 -17.76
N ALA A 150 -33.51 18.27 -18.58
CA ALA A 150 -33.49 18.38 -20.04
C ALA A 150 -34.82 18.84 -20.66
N ALA A 151 -35.91 18.89 -19.88
CA ALA A 151 -37.29 18.92 -20.39
C ALA A 151 -38.07 20.22 -20.09
N LYS A 152 -37.40 21.38 -20.02
CA LYS A 152 -38.06 22.68 -19.83
C LYS A 152 -37.89 23.60 -21.05
N PRO A 153 -38.93 23.81 -21.88
CA PRO A 153 -38.89 24.79 -22.96
C PRO A 153 -38.62 26.19 -22.41
N ARG A 154 -37.83 27.00 -23.14
CA ARG A 154 -37.67 28.42 -22.83
C ARG A 154 -38.97 29.16 -23.19
N PRO A 155 -39.66 29.81 -22.23
CA PRO A 155 -40.88 30.53 -22.53
C PRO A 155 -40.57 31.92 -23.11
N GLY A 156 -41.32 32.31 -24.15
CA GLY A 156 -41.47 33.70 -24.56
C GLY A 156 -40.30 34.32 -25.34
N GLY A 157 -40.52 34.54 -26.63
CA GLY A 157 -40.29 35.87 -27.19
C GLY A 157 -41.63 36.41 -27.66
N ASP A 158 -41.90 37.71 -27.46
CA ASP A 158 -42.31 38.61 -28.56
C ASP A 158 -42.15 40.12 -28.18
N THR A 159 -42.28 40.97 -29.21
CA THR A 159 -42.32 42.45 -29.35
C THR A 159 -42.65 43.40 -28.15
N GLY A 160 -42.23 44.69 -28.23
CA GLY A 160 -42.70 45.70 -27.25
C GLY A 160 -42.27 47.20 -27.19
N LYS A 161 -41.71 47.86 -28.22
CA LYS A 161 -41.58 49.36 -28.44
C LYS A 161 -41.49 50.42 -27.28
N ALA A 162 -40.44 51.26 -27.30
CA ALA A 162 -40.39 52.76 -27.18
C ALA A 162 -38.89 53.19 -27.22
N GLY A 163 -38.41 54.37 -27.63
CA GLY A 163 -39.00 55.69 -27.94
C GLY A 163 -38.25 56.79 -27.13
N ASN A 164 -37.78 57.93 -27.65
CA ASN A 164 -37.97 58.56 -28.97
C ASN A 164 -36.83 58.22 -29.99
N GLU A 165 -35.99 59.06 -30.62
CA GLU A 165 -35.65 60.50 -30.61
C GLU A 165 -35.49 61.06 -32.05
N GLU A 166 -35.03 62.32 -32.25
CA GLU A 166 -35.27 63.13 -33.47
C GLU A 166 -34.03 63.45 -34.35
N GLY A 167 -34.28 63.55 -35.68
CA GLY A 167 -33.80 64.64 -36.56
C GLY A 167 -32.38 64.56 -37.17
N THR A 168 -32.09 65.04 -38.39
CA THR A 168 -32.90 65.68 -39.45
C THR A 168 -32.26 65.41 -40.84
N GLN A 169 -33.03 65.63 -41.91
CA GLN A 169 -32.76 65.30 -43.33
C GLN A 169 -31.72 66.18 -44.08
N VAL A 170 -30.93 65.55 -44.99
CA VAL A 170 -30.42 65.90 -46.37
C VAL A 170 -30.14 67.38 -46.78
N PRO A 171 -29.37 67.72 -47.87
CA PRO A 171 -29.03 66.98 -49.12
C PRO A 171 -27.84 66.02 -49.06
#